data_AF-A0A350WQ91-F1
#
_entry.id   AF-A0A350WQ91-F1
#
_cell.length_a   1.000
_cell.length_b   1.000
_cell.length_c   1.000
_cell.angle_alpha   90.00
_cell.angle_beta   90.00
_cell.angle_gamma   90.00
#
_symmetry.space_group_name_H-M   'P 1'
#
loop_
_entity.id
_entity.type
_entity.pdbx_description
1 polymer ?
#
loop_
_entity_poly.entity_id
_entity_poly.type
_entity_poly.pdbx_seq_one_letter_code
_entity_poly.pdbx_strand_id
1 'polypeptide(L)'
;MKSLWKTILDGLTYQDLAGKRQPRVYTVVTGLILLLLMMAGGMAGLNRYWMMSRVHATPEMVSIPTETQAPVATEIPVTETTETEASSGCPTDSSQWSFTQTVINETHLVIQPACVYQGLEKTVAWALAVHVGYSRDEATELLGFTEMPMRQMETVTIPKNANELIDVPVSFIPTHPEFREWRLDANGKAAVTYALRGCFETSSVEGNHVEVWGGEYPVICLVAEDAENTRILHSLNGHMYTSPATPMRSFLLFGYLGDGQWVWLGTQTEPKLEIINAEENASDRLTVATLYDSQPWDARWLSITHHLDMLPLPEAWQSFTDENVKQYILSMLSGAAP
;
A
#
# COMPACT_ATOMS: atom_id res chain seq x y z
N MET A 1 25.00 -54.04 2.27
CA MET A 1 23.79 -53.61 1.54
C MET A 1 22.64 -54.63 1.56
N LYS A 2 22.85 -55.93 1.27
CA LYS A 2 21.75 -56.93 1.21
C LYS A 2 20.97 -57.15 2.54
N SER A 3 21.65 -57.05 3.69
CA SER A 3 21.00 -57.21 5.02
C SER A 3 20.07 -56.03 5.35
N LEU A 4 20.55 -54.80 5.13
CA LEU A 4 19.80 -53.56 5.37
C LEU A 4 18.52 -53.48 4.53
N TRP A 5 18.61 -53.85 3.25
CA TRP A 5 17.45 -53.89 2.35
C TRP A 5 16.39 -54.90 2.81
N LYS A 6 16.81 -56.05 3.34
CA LYS A 6 15.90 -57.08 3.86
C LYS A 6 15.19 -56.60 5.12
N THR A 7 15.90 -55.96 6.05
CA THR A 7 15.33 -55.36 7.26
C THR A 7 14.32 -54.26 6.94
N ILE A 8 14.60 -53.42 5.94
CA ILE A 8 13.67 -52.39 5.47
C ILE A 8 12.42 -53.04 4.86
N LEU A 9 12.57 -54.06 4.01
CA LEU A 9 11.44 -54.73 3.38
C LEU A 9 10.53 -55.45 4.39
N ASP A 10 11.13 -56.11 5.38
CA ASP A 10 10.41 -56.81 6.45
C ASP A 10 9.73 -55.81 7.41
N GLY A 11 10.24 -54.58 7.50
CA GLY A 11 9.60 -53.47 8.22
C GLY A 11 8.43 -52.82 7.46
N LEU A 12 8.42 -52.86 6.12
CA LEU A 12 7.41 -52.24 5.27
C LEU A 12 6.31 -53.21 4.79
N THR A 13 6.55 -54.51 4.90
CA THR A 13 5.63 -55.56 4.45
C THR A 13 5.33 -56.56 5.57
N TYR A 14 4.27 -57.34 5.44
CA TYR A 14 3.99 -58.51 6.29
C TYR A 14 3.58 -59.68 5.40
N GLN A 15 3.75 -60.92 5.86
CA GLN A 15 3.24 -62.10 5.15
C GLN A 15 1.81 -62.39 5.59
N ASP A 16 0.90 -62.53 4.62
CA ASP A 16 -0.45 -63.02 4.87
C ASP A 16 -0.44 -64.53 5.17
N LEU A 17 -1.60 -65.05 5.59
CA LEU A 17 -1.77 -66.48 5.93
C LEU A 17 -1.51 -67.42 4.72
N ALA A 18 -1.46 -66.90 3.50
CA ALA A 18 -1.12 -67.62 2.27
C ALA A 18 0.38 -67.48 1.89
N GLY A 19 1.19 -66.84 2.75
CA GLY A 19 2.63 -66.66 2.57
C GLY A 19 3.02 -65.52 1.62
N LYS A 20 2.06 -64.76 1.07
CA LYS A 20 2.33 -63.63 0.17
C LYS A 20 2.67 -62.38 0.97
N ARG A 21 3.67 -61.63 0.51
CA ARG A 21 4.06 -60.35 1.13
C ARG A 21 3.10 -59.25 0.71
N GLN A 22 2.46 -58.61 1.68
CA GLN A 22 1.59 -57.45 1.48
C GLN A 22 2.17 -56.20 2.17
N PRO A 23 2.04 -55.01 1.56
CA PRO A 23 2.49 -53.77 2.19
C PRO A 23 1.62 -53.46 3.42
N ARG A 24 2.25 -52.90 4.45
CA ARG A 24 1.50 -52.43 5.62
C ARG A 24 0.76 -51.13 5.28
N VAL A 25 -0.36 -50.89 5.93
CA VAL A 25 -1.24 -49.74 5.64
C VAL A 25 -0.49 -48.41 5.71
N TYR A 26 0.35 -48.22 6.73
CA TYR A 26 1.14 -46.99 6.84
C TYR A 26 2.12 -46.80 5.68
N THR A 27 2.65 -47.87 5.09
CA THR A 27 3.54 -47.83 3.92
C THR A 27 2.80 -47.36 2.68
N VAL A 28 1.56 -47.81 2.50
CA VAL A 28 0.70 -47.35 1.40
C VAL A 28 0.36 -45.87 1.56
N VAL A 29 -0.01 -45.45 2.77
CA VAL A 29 -0.36 -44.05 3.07
C VAL A 29 0.85 -43.12 2.91
N THR A 30 2.02 -43.48 3.46
CA THR A 30 3.24 -42.66 3.27
C THR A 30 3.67 -42.61 1.81
N GLY A 31 3.54 -43.71 1.05
CA GLY A 31 3.80 -43.71 -0.38
C GLY A 31 2.90 -42.75 -1.15
N LEU A 32 1.61 -42.70 -0.82
CA LEU A 32 0.64 -41.78 -1.40
C LEU A 32 0.95 -40.31 -1.09
N ILE A 33 1.30 -40.01 0.16
CA ILE A 33 1.72 -38.65 0.57
C ILE A 33 2.98 -38.23 -0.21
N LEU A 34 3.96 -39.11 -0.32
CA LEU A 34 5.21 -38.81 -1.03
C LEU A 34 4.98 -38.59 -2.53
N LEU A 35 4.05 -39.36 -3.13
CA LEU A 35 3.63 -39.18 -4.52
C LEU A 35 2.95 -37.82 -4.73
N LEU A 36 2.06 -37.43 -3.82
CA LEU A 36 1.40 -36.11 -3.87
C LEU A 36 2.41 -34.96 -3.74
N LEU A 37 3.38 -35.08 -2.84
CA LEU A 37 4.45 -34.10 -2.69
C LEU A 37 5.32 -34.00 -3.95
N MET A 38 5.65 -35.12 -4.60
CA MET A 38 6.39 -35.11 -5.87
C MET A 38 5.58 -34.48 -7.01
N MET A 39 4.27 -34.72 -7.09
CA MET A 39 3.43 -34.08 -8.10
C MET A 39 3.32 -32.57 -7.87
N ALA A 40 3.10 -32.13 -6.62
CA ALA A 40 3.04 -30.71 -6.28
C ALA A 40 4.38 -29.99 -6.52
N GLY A 41 5.49 -30.59 -6.07
CA GLY A 41 6.84 -30.06 -6.31
C GLY A 41 7.22 -30.05 -7.79
N GLY A 42 6.84 -31.09 -8.55
CA GLY A 42 7.05 -31.16 -9.99
C GLY A 42 6.28 -30.10 -10.75
N MET A 43 5.01 -29.86 -10.39
CA MET A 43 4.21 -28.77 -10.98
C MET A 43 4.77 -27.39 -10.66
N ALA A 44 5.21 -27.14 -9.42
CA ALA A 44 5.87 -25.89 -9.05
C ALA A 44 7.18 -25.66 -9.83
N GLY A 45 7.99 -26.71 -10.00
CA GLY A 45 9.22 -26.66 -10.78
C GLY A 45 8.99 -26.40 -12.27
N LEU A 46 8.00 -27.08 -12.89
CA LEU A 46 7.60 -26.85 -14.27
C LEU A 46 7.06 -25.44 -14.48
N ASN A 47 6.24 -24.92 -13.55
CA ASN A 47 5.70 -23.57 -13.63
C ASN A 47 6.82 -22.52 -13.56
N ARG A 48 7.80 -22.71 -12.66
CA ARG A 48 8.99 -21.86 -12.56
C ARG A 48 9.86 -21.92 -13.82
N TYR A 49 10.03 -23.10 -14.42
CA TYR A 49 10.79 -23.25 -15.66
C TYR A 49 10.12 -22.51 -16.83
N TRP A 50 8.79 -22.63 -16.96
CA TRP A 50 8.02 -21.91 -17.99
C TRP A 50 8.15 -20.39 -17.84
N MET A 51 8.07 -19.87 -16.61
CA MET A 51 8.28 -18.43 -16.36
C MET A 51 9.68 -17.96 -16.78
N MET A 52 10.73 -18.68 -16.38
CA MET A 52 12.12 -18.30 -16.71
C MET A 52 12.42 -18.36 -18.22
N SER A 53 11.76 -19.27 -18.96
CA SER A 53 11.94 -19.37 -20.42
C SER A 53 11.46 -18.13 -21.20
N ARG A 54 10.58 -17.30 -20.62
CA ARG A 54 10.11 -16.05 -21.23
C ARG A 54 11.01 -14.84 -20.96
N VAL A 55 12.00 -14.96 -20.07
CA VAL A 55 12.83 -13.82 -19.59
C VAL A 55 14.18 -13.73 -20.32
N HIS A 56 14.52 -14.67 -21.21
CA HIS A 56 15.71 -14.57 -22.07
C HIS A 56 15.35 -14.01 -23.46
N ALA A 57 14.94 -12.75 -23.52
CA ALA A 57 15.06 -11.97 -24.75
C ALA A 57 16.51 -11.48 -24.85
N THR A 58 17.22 -11.91 -25.89
CA THR A 58 18.54 -11.39 -26.29
C THR A 58 18.50 -9.86 -26.38
N PRO A 59 19.40 -9.12 -25.72
CA PRO A 59 19.46 -7.67 -25.87
C PRO A 59 19.93 -7.31 -27.29
N GLU A 60 19.14 -6.52 -28.01
CA GLU A 60 19.56 -5.92 -29.28
C GLU A 60 20.66 -4.88 -29.02
N MET A 61 21.80 -5.02 -29.71
CA MET A 61 22.87 -4.04 -29.64
C MET A 61 22.49 -2.79 -30.43
N VAL A 62 22.20 -1.69 -29.72
CA VAL A 62 22.05 -0.36 -30.31
C VAL A 62 23.44 0.14 -30.77
N SER A 63 23.59 0.38 -32.07
CA SER A 63 24.79 0.99 -32.66
C SER A 63 24.63 2.51 -32.67
N ILE A 64 25.43 3.23 -31.89
CA ILE A 64 25.48 4.69 -31.90
C ILE A 64 26.47 5.14 -33.00
N PRO A 65 26.07 5.93 -34.01
CA PRO A 65 27.01 6.50 -34.96
C PRO A 65 27.66 7.75 -34.35
N THR A 66 29.00 7.73 -34.25
CA THR A 66 29.83 8.88 -33.89
C THR A 66 29.84 9.91 -35.02
N GLU A 67 29.32 11.11 -34.78
CA GLU A 67 29.41 12.22 -35.74
C GLU A 67 30.63 13.12 -35.44
N THR A 68 31.43 13.36 -36.48
CA THR A 68 32.66 14.17 -36.45
C THR A 68 32.30 15.66 -36.57
N GLN A 69 32.79 16.49 -35.65
CA GLN A 69 32.67 17.97 -35.74
C GLN A 69 33.58 18.58 -36.83
N ALA A 70 33.04 19.51 -37.63
CA ALA A 70 33.61 20.84 -38.00
C ALA A 70 32.80 21.48 -39.17
N PRO A 71 32.89 22.81 -39.43
CA PRO A 71 32.52 23.94 -38.57
C PRO A 71 31.46 24.88 -39.21
N VAL A 72 30.76 25.60 -38.33
CA VAL A 72 29.97 26.84 -38.45
C VAL A 72 29.93 27.57 -39.82
N ALA A 73 28.71 27.74 -40.38
CA ALA A 73 28.26 28.99 -41.03
C ALA A 73 26.72 29.05 -41.28
N THR A 74 26.11 30.10 -40.71
CA THR A 74 24.98 30.91 -41.22
C THR A 74 23.53 30.39 -41.15
N GLU A 75 22.75 31.12 -40.33
CA GLU A 75 21.28 31.14 -40.13
C GLU A 75 20.45 31.12 -41.43
N ILE A 76 19.37 30.31 -41.46
CA ILE A 76 17.95 30.63 -41.83
C ILE A 76 17.07 29.47 -41.25
N PRO A 77 15.88 29.72 -40.65
CA PRO A 77 15.21 28.75 -39.78
C PRO A 77 14.51 27.64 -40.57
N VAL A 78 14.82 26.39 -40.23
CA VAL A 78 14.07 25.21 -40.67
C VAL A 78 13.30 24.71 -39.45
N THR A 79 11.97 24.66 -39.63
CA THR A 79 11.00 24.03 -38.75
C THR A 79 11.51 22.66 -38.31
N GLU A 80 12.01 22.58 -37.07
CA GLU A 80 12.16 21.30 -36.39
C GLU A 80 10.76 20.74 -36.20
N THR A 81 10.42 19.78 -37.06
CA THR A 81 9.46 18.75 -36.75
C THR A 81 9.96 18.10 -35.48
N THR A 82 9.49 18.58 -34.34
CA THR A 82 9.60 17.91 -33.06
C THR A 82 8.94 16.56 -33.28
N GLU A 83 9.75 15.52 -33.50
CA GLU A 83 9.32 14.17 -33.21
C GLU A 83 8.92 14.22 -31.75
N THR A 84 7.60 14.35 -31.57
CA THR A 84 6.91 14.18 -30.34
C THR A 84 7.27 12.77 -29.93
N GLU A 85 8.25 12.62 -29.02
CA GLU A 85 8.28 11.46 -28.14
C GLU A 85 6.86 11.39 -27.59
N ALA A 86 6.10 10.45 -28.16
CA ALA A 86 4.77 10.15 -27.71
C ALA A 86 4.90 9.97 -26.20
N SER A 87 4.17 10.80 -25.45
CA SER A 87 3.98 10.69 -24.01
C SER A 87 3.75 9.22 -23.68
N SER A 88 4.82 8.49 -23.35
CA SER A 88 4.73 7.16 -22.79
C SER A 88 4.22 7.43 -21.38
N GLY A 89 2.96 7.04 -21.12
CA GLY A 89 2.34 7.22 -19.81
C GLY A 89 3.23 6.69 -18.69
N CYS A 90 2.96 7.13 -17.46
CA CYS A 90 3.74 6.71 -16.31
C CYS A 90 3.82 5.17 -16.22
N PRO A 91 5.01 4.57 -16.01
CA PRO A 91 5.14 3.12 -15.94
C PRO A 91 4.28 2.57 -14.80
N THR A 92 3.44 1.58 -15.11
CA THR A 92 2.60 0.90 -14.11
C THR A 92 3.19 -0.42 -13.63
N ASP A 93 4.19 -0.97 -14.31
CA ASP A 93 4.92 -2.13 -13.83
C ASP A 93 5.96 -1.69 -12.81
N SER A 94 5.82 -2.13 -11.56
CA SER A 94 6.74 -1.72 -10.49
C SER A 94 8.17 -2.19 -10.70
N SER A 95 8.40 -3.21 -11.53
CA SER A 95 9.75 -3.64 -11.90
C SER A 95 10.50 -2.65 -12.78
N GLN A 96 9.80 -1.67 -13.35
CA GLN A 96 10.38 -0.59 -14.16
C GLN A 96 10.71 0.65 -13.31
N TRP A 97 10.37 0.63 -12.03
CA TRP A 97 10.63 1.73 -11.12
C TRP A 97 12.03 1.60 -10.52
N SER A 98 12.67 2.73 -10.26
CA SER A 98 13.90 2.75 -9.48
C SER A 98 13.64 3.35 -8.11
N PHE A 99 14.25 2.76 -7.09
CA PHE A 99 14.15 3.21 -5.71
C PHE A 99 15.48 3.84 -5.28
N THR A 100 15.45 5.13 -4.93
CA THR A 100 16.64 5.88 -4.52
C THR A 100 16.55 6.30 -3.07
N GLN A 101 17.65 6.16 -2.34
CA GLN A 101 17.75 6.59 -0.94
C GLN A 101 17.67 8.10 -0.81
N THR A 102 17.13 8.58 0.31
CA THR A 102 17.20 9.99 0.69
C THR A 102 18.33 10.23 1.68
N VAL A 103 18.72 11.48 1.88
CA VAL A 103 19.73 11.86 2.89
C VAL A 103 19.29 11.57 4.34
N ILE A 104 18.01 11.31 4.58
CA ILE A 104 17.45 11.10 5.93
C ILE A 104 17.01 9.66 6.19
N ASN A 105 16.89 8.82 5.15
CA ASN A 105 16.34 7.47 5.30
C ASN A 105 16.86 6.52 4.22
N GLU A 106 17.44 5.39 4.65
CA GLU A 106 17.95 4.32 3.79
C GLU A 106 16.91 3.22 3.52
N THR A 107 15.79 3.22 4.25
CA THR A 107 14.72 2.20 4.16
C THR A 107 13.50 2.68 3.41
N HIS A 108 13.13 3.95 3.59
CA HIS A 108 12.02 4.57 2.89
C HIS A 108 12.61 5.39 1.76
N LEU A 109 12.37 4.92 0.54
CA LEU A 109 13.03 5.33 -0.68
C LEU A 109 12.10 6.22 -1.52
N VAL A 110 12.70 7.00 -2.41
CA VAL A 110 11.99 7.75 -3.46
C VAL A 110 11.81 6.82 -4.66
N ILE A 111 10.58 6.70 -5.14
CA ILE A 111 10.25 6.03 -6.41
C ILE A 111 10.49 7.00 -7.57
N GLN A 112 11.20 6.54 -8.59
CA GLN A 112 11.33 7.23 -9.87
C GLN A 112 10.80 6.33 -11.02
N PRO A 113 10.06 6.89 -11.98
CA PRO A 113 9.73 8.32 -12.12
C PRO A 113 8.65 8.80 -11.13
N ALA A 114 8.74 10.07 -10.70
CA ALA A 114 7.82 10.67 -9.72
C ALA A 114 6.33 10.62 -10.12
N CYS A 115 6.02 10.48 -11.41
CA CYS A 115 4.64 10.34 -11.89
C CYS A 115 3.90 9.13 -11.27
N VAL A 116 4.62 8.13 -10.74
CA VAL A 116 4.03 6.93 -10.13
C VAL A 116 3.14 7.30 -8.94
N TYR A 117 3.48 8.39 -8.25
CA TYR A 117 2.71 8.88 -7.12
C TYR A 117 1.33 9.40 -7.50
N GLN A 118 1.01 9.69 -8.77
CA GLN A 118 -0.32 10.16 -9.17
C GLN A 118 -1.43 9.17 -8.78
N GLY A 119 -1.16 7.86 -8.89
CA GLY A 119 -2.08 6.82 -8.43
C GLY A 119 -2.24 6.81 -6.91
N LEU A 120 -1.13 6.99 -6.18
CA LEU A 120 -1.11 7.09 -4.72
C LEU A 120 -1.89 8.32 -4.24
N GLU A 121 -1.64 9.48 -4.86
CA GLU A 121 -2.31 10.73 -4.59
C GLU A 121 -3.83 10.60 -4.70
N LYS A 122 -4.32 9.87 -5.70
CA LYS A 122 -5.76 9.60 -5.84
C LYS A 122 -6.34 8.84 -4.63
N THR A 123 -5.62 7.87 -4.10
CA THR A 123 -6.05 7.11 -2.91
C THR A 123 -5.87 7.93 -1.62
N VAL A 124 -4.87 8.79 -1.55
CA VAL A 124 -4.72 9.79 -0.47
C VAL A 124 -5.88 10.79 -0.49
N ALA A 125 -6.30 11.26 -1.67
CA ALA A 125 -7.46 12.12 -1.82
C ALA A 125 -8.73 11.45 -1.28
N TRP A 126 -8.89 10.15 -1.49
CA TRP A 126 -10.00 9.38 -0.94
C TRP A 126 -9.96 9.35 0.60
N ALA A 127 -8.81 9.06 1.20
CA ALA A 127 -8.66 9.07 2.65
C ALA A 127 -8.93 10.47 3.24
N LEU A 128 -8.43 11.52 2.58
CA LEU A 128 -8.63 12.90 3.01
C LEU A 128 -10.08 13.37 2.86
N ALA A 129 -10.78 12.96 1.79
CA ALA A 129 -12.19 13.27 1.56
C ALA A 129 -13.07 12.79 2.72
N VAL A 130 -12.77 11.61 3.27
CA VAL A 130 -13.48 11.06 4.44
C VAL A 130 -13.35 11.94 5.68
N HIS A 131 -12.24 12.68 5.83
CA HIS A 131 -12.01 13.60 6.96
C HIS A 131 -12.61 15.00 6.79
N VAL A 132 -13.18 15.28 5.63
CA VAL A 132 -13.80 16.58 5.30
C VAL A 132 -15.30 16.45 5.01
N GLY A 133 -15.91 15.37 5.51
CA GLY A 133 -17.37 15.19 5.55
C GLY A 133 -17.97 14.27 4.50
N TYR A 134 -17.19 13.83 3.51
CA TYR A 134 -17.68 12.84 2.55
C TYR A 134 -17.79 11.48 3.24
N SER A 135 -18.85 10.75 2.92
CA SER A 135 -18.92 9.33 3.25
C SER A 135 -17.93 8.54 2.39
N ARG A 136 -17.62 7.31 2.78
CA ARG A 136 -16.70 6.45 2.01
C ARG A 136 -17.26 6.16 0.62
N ASP A 137 -18.55 5.89 0.53
CA ASP A 137 -19.23 5.64 -0.74
C ASP A 137 -19.17 6.86 -1.67
N GLU A 138 -19.49 8.05 -1.16
CA GLU A 138 -19.39 9.28 -1.95
C GLU A 138 -17.97 9.56 -2.40
N ALA A 139 -16.97 9.42 -1.51
CA ALA A 139 -15.58 9.62 -1.86
C ALA A 139 -15.10 8.61 -2.92
N THR A 140 -15.54 7.35 -2.82
CA THR A 140 -15.27 6.30 -3.80
C THR A 140 -15.85 6.66 -5.16
N GLU A 141 -17.12 7.06 -5.21
CA GLU A 141 -17.81 7.42 -6.45
C GLU A 141 -17.19 8.68 -7.09
N LEU A 142 -17.03 9.76 -6.32
CA LEU A 142 -16.56 11.06 -6.82
C LEU A 142 -15.12 11.01 -7.34
N LEU A 143 -14.28 10.17 -6.75
CA LEU A 143 -12.91 9.95 -7.23
C LEU A 143 -12.86 8.86 -8.31
N GLY A 144 -13.98 8.24 -8.68
CA GLY A 144 -14.03 7.26 -9.77
C GLY A 144 -13.25 5.98 -9.44
N PHE A 145 -13.41 5.47 -8.22
CA PHE A 145 -13.02 4.12 -7.86
C PHE A 145 -14.19 3.16 -8.06
N THR A 146 -13.91 1.93 -8.48
CA THR A 146 -14.94 0.88 -8.67
C THR A 146 -15.39 0.25 -7.34
N GLU A 147 -14.51 0.28 -6.34
CA GLU A 147 -14.72 -0.19 -4.99
C GLU A 147 -13.95 0.71 -4.02
N MET A 148 -14.22 0.62 -2.71
CA MET A 148 -13.44 1.39 -1.74
C MET A 148 -11.96 1.01 -1.84
N PRO A 149 -11.04 1.97 -2.06
CA PRO A 149 -9.62 1.69 -2.23
C PRO A 149 -8.95 1.43 -0.87
N MET A 150 -9.45 0.44 -0.14
CA MET A 150 -8.97 0.05 1.18
C MET A 150 -9.02 -1.48 1.35
N ARG A 151 -8.07 -2.03 2.09
CA ARG A 151 -8.03 -3.45 2.43
C ARG A 151 -7.95 -3.61 3.94
N GLN A 152 -8.97 -4.19 4.56
CA GLN A 152 -8.91 -4.45 6.00
C GLN A 152 -7.83 -5.48 6.29
N MET A 153 -6.83 -5.07 7.06
CA MET A 153 -5.72 -5.89 7.53
C MET A 153 -5.60 -5.72 9.05
N GLU A 154 -5.13 -6.76 9.73
CA GLU A 154 -4.79 -6.68 11.17
C GLU A 154 -3.36 -6.20 11.37
N THR A 155 -2.45 -6.66 10.50
CA THR A 155 -1.03 -6.31 10.51
C THR A 155 -0.52 -6.08 9.10
N VAL A 156 0.55 -5.28 8.98
CA VAL A 156 1.32 -5.11 7.75
C VAL A 156 2.80 -5.29 8.09
N THR A 157 3.51 -6.10 7.30
CA THR A 157 4.96 -6.26 7.45
C THR A 157 5.67 -5.04 6.83
N ILE A 158 6.57 -4.40 7.57
CA ILE A 158 7.34 -3.23 7.12
C ILE A 158 8.83 -3.36 7.50
N PRO A 159 9.75 -2.69 6.78
CA PRO A 159 11.16 -2.64 7.18
C PRO A 159 11.32 -1.69 8.37
N LYS A 160 11.89 -2.19 9.46
CA LYS A 160 12.32 -1.37 10.61
C LYS A 160 13.69 -0.75 10.36
N ASN A 161 14.56 -1.48 9.68
CA ASN A 161 15.86 -1.06 9.18
C ASN A 161 16.21 -1.89 7.93
N ALA A 162 17.39 -1.70 7.35
CA ALA A 162 17.80 -2.37 6.11
C ALA A 162 17.75 -3.92 6.18
N ASN A 163 17.83 -4.52 7.36
CA ASN A 163 17.95 -5.99 7.54
C ASN A 163 16.88 -6.59 8.47
N GLU A 164 15.93 -5.80 8.97
CA GLU A 164 14.95 -6.24 9.97
C GLU A 164 13.54 -5.87 9.52
N LEU A 165 12.68 -6.88 9.41
CA LEU A 165 11.25 -6.73 9.15
C LEU A 165 10.48 -6.82 10.47
N ILE A 166 9.38 -6.08 10.56
CA ILE A 166 8.45 -6.12 11.69
C ILE A 166 7.01 -6.13 11.19
N ASP A 167 6.16 -6.86 11.89
CA ASP A 167 4.71 -6.79 11.68
C ASP A 167 4.14 -5.66 12.55
N VAL A 168 3.64 -4.61 11.91
CA VAL A 168 2.98 -3.51 12.62
C VAL A 168 1.47 -3.72 12.63
N PRO A 169 0.82 -3.64 13.80
CA PRO A 169 -0.63 -3.63 13.87
C PRO A 169 -1.18 -2.37 13.20
N VAL A 170 -2.21 -2.56 12.39
CA VAL A 170 -2.89 -1.47 11.70
C VAL A 170 -4.36 -1.43 12.10
N SER A 171 -4.94 -0.25 11.98
CA SER A 171 -6.34 0.02 12.29
C SER A 171 -6.95 0.90 11.22
N PHE A 172 -8.27 0.83 11.09
CA PHE A 172 -9.03 1.69 10.21
C PHE A 172 -9.95 2.59 11.02
N ILE A 173 -10.15 3.79 10.51
CA ILE A 173 -11.37 4.55 10.82
C ILE A 173 -12.61 3.71 10.45
N PRO A 174 -13.73 3.82 11.19
CA PRO A 174 -14.86 2.90 11.06
C PRO A 174 -15.30 2.69 9.62
N THR A 175 -15.32 1.45 9.13
CA THR A 175 -15.44 1.13 7.69
C THR A 175 -16.87 1.20 7.14
N HIS A 176 -17.80 1.71 7.94
CA HIS A 176 -19.20 1.84 7.54
C HIS A 176 -19.33 2.79 6.34
N PRO A 177 -19.98 2.37 5.24
CA PRO A 177 -20.00 3.13 3.98
C PRO A 177 -20.53 4.55 4.10
N GLU A 178 -21.65 4.72 4.82
CA GLU A 178 -22.33 6.01 5.01
C GLU A 178 -21.77 6.86 6.16
N PHE A 179 -20.77 6.37 6.91
CA PHE A 179 -20.22 7.10 8.05
C PHE A 179 -19.39 8.30 7.57
N ARG A 180 -19.68 9.48 8.12
CA ARG A 180 -19.01 10.74 7.79
C ARG A 180 -18.28 11.28 9.02
N GLU A 181 -17.12 11.86 8.78
CA GLU A 181 -16.41 12.61 9.81
C GLU A 181 -15.87 13.95 9.27
N TRP A 182 -15.84 14.95 10.14
CA TRP A 182 -15.11 16.20 9.90
C TRP A 182 -14.06 16.35 10.99
N ARG A 183 -12.79 16.43 10.60
CA ARG A 183 -11.69 16.70 11.53
C ARG A 183 -11.37 18.20 11.51
N LEU A 184 -11.75 18.87 12.59
CA LEU A 184 -11.87 20.33 12.63
C LEU A 184 -10.92 21.00 13.64
N ASP A 185 -10.35 22.13 13.24
CA ASP A 185 -9.71 23.06 14.17
C ASP A 185 -10.74 23.76 15.07
N ALA A 186 -10.28 24.63 15.98
CA ALA A 186 -11.14 25.39 16.88
C ALA A 186 -12.13 26.33 16.15
N ASN A 187 -11.85 26.68 14.89
CA ASN A 187 -12.64 27.57 14.06
C ASN A 187 -13.59 26.83 13.10
N GLY A 188 -13.61 25.49 13.12
CA GLY A 188 -14.42 24.70 12.20
C GLY A 188 -13.82 24.58 10.79
N LYS A 189 -12.50 24.70 10.64
CA LYS A 189 -11.78 24.43 9.38
C LYS A 189 -11.22 23.01 9.37
N ALA A 190 -11.11 22.40 8.19
CA ALA A 190 -10.41 21.14 8.02
C ALA A 190 -8.97 21.24 8.53
N ALA A 191 -8.55 20.26 9.34
CA ALA A 191 -7.28 20.29 10.07
C ALA A 191 -6.50 18.99 9.94
N VAL A 192 -6.54 18.38 8.75
CA VAL A 192 -5.75 17.19 8.41
C VAL A 192 -4.85 17.53 7.23
N THR A 193 -3.57 17.17 7.35
CA THR A 193 -2.62 17.23 6.24
C THR A 193 -1.86 15.93 6.13
N TYR A 194 -1.77 15.37 4.93
CA TYR A 194 -0.94 14.22 4.63
C TYR A 194 0.39 14.63 4.00
N ALA A 195 1.41 13.78 4.16
CA ALA A 195 2.66 13.91 3.43
C ALA A 195 3.36 12.58 3.25
N LEU A 196 3.97 12.37 2.08
CA LEU A 196 4.77 11.19 1.79
C LEU A 196 6.01 11.13 2.70
N ARG A 197 6.26 9.96 3.29
CA ARG A 197 7.46 9.65 4.07
C ARG A 197 8.39 8.65 3.39
N GLY A 198 8.05 8.26 2.16
CA GLY A 198 8.79 7.34 1.31
C GLY A 198 8.13 5.97 1.17
N CYS A 199 8.70 5.14 0.31
CA CYS A 199 8.16 3.84 -0.05
C CYS A 199 9.23 2.76 -0.01
N PHE A 200 8.82 1.51 0.04
CA PHE A 200 9.73 0.37 0.03
C PHE A 200 9.17 -0.76 -0.82
N GLU A 201 10.08 -1.48 -1.47
CA GLU A 201 9.78 -2.76 -2.09
C GLU A 201 9.52 -3.79 -1.00
N THR A 202 8.60 -4.69 -1.27
CA THR A 202 8.25 -5.75 -0.32
C THR A 202 8.92 -7.08 -0.64
N SER A 203 10.08 -6.97 -1.27
CA SER A 203 10.97 -8.08 -1.56
C SER A 203 12.41 -7.70 -1.26
N SER A 204 13.20 -8.67 -0.83
CA SER A 204 14.63 -8.52 -0.58
C SER A 204 15.40 -9.62 -1.32
N VAL A 205 16.67 -9.34 -1.64
CA VAL A 205 17.57 -10.33 -2.21
C VAL A 205 18.43 -10.91 -1.09
N GLU A 206 18.19 -12.19 -0.76
CA GLU A 206 19.03 -12.95 0.16
C GLU A 206 19.90 -13.95 -0.62
N GLY A 207 21.20 -13.64 -0.72
CA GLY A 207 22.14 -14.39 -1.53
C GLY A 207 21.79 -14.31 -3.02
N ASN A 208 21.30 -15.42 -3.60
CA ASN A 208 20.87 -15.50 -5.00
C ASN A 208 19.35 -15.72 -5.15
N HIS A 209 18.59 -15.47 -4.08
CA HIS A 209 17.15 -15.67 -4.06
C HIS A 209 16.44 -14.36 -3.74
N VAL A 210 15.32 -14.12 -4.43
CA VAL A 210 14.38 -13.05 -4.07
C VAL A 210 13.38 -13.63 -3.08
N GLU A 211 13.31 -13.04 -1.90
CA GLU A 211 12.30 -13.32 -0.89
C GLU A 211 11.24 -12.23 -0.94
N VAL A 212 9.98 -12.62 -1.16
CA VAL A 212 8.84 -11.70 -1.21
C VAL A 212 8.03 -11.87 0.07
N TRP A 213 7.82 -10.77 0.78
CA TRP A 213 7.15 -10.76 2.08
C TRP A 213 5.93 -9.84 2.14
N GLY A 214 5.71 -8.94 1.16
CA GLY A 214 4.53 -8.05 1.12
C GLY A 214 3.24 -8.66 0.58
N GLY A 215 3.21 -9.97 0.34
CA GLY A 215 2.03 -10.65 -0.21
C GLY A 215 1.67 -10.14 -1.60
N GLU A 216 0.49 -9.53 -1.73
CA GLU A 216 -0.06 -9.02 -2.99
C GLU A 216 0.49 -7.63 -3.38
N TYR A 217 1.21 -6.96 -2.47
CA TYR A 217 1.66 -5.58 -2.66
C TYR A 217 3.17 -5.52 -2.92
N PRO A 218 3.66 -5.45 -4.17
CA PRO A 218 5.09 -5.38 -4.43
C PRO A 218 5.76 -4.12 -3.87
N VAL A 219 4.97 -3.07 -3.62
CA VAL A 219 5.43 -1.78 -3.09
C VAL A 219 4.44 -1.27 -2.06
N ILE A 220 4.95 -0.73 -0.95
CA ILE A 220 4.16 -0.05 0.07
C ILE A 220 4.76 1.34 0.32
N CYS A 221 3.90 2.35 0.41
CA CYS A 221 4.26 3.72 0.77
C CYS A 221 3.77 4.08 2.16
N LEU A 222 4.60 4.81 2.89
CA LEU A 222 4.28 5.40 4.18
C LEU A 222 3.88 6.86 3.99
N VAL A 223 2.72 7.23 4.53
CA VAL A 223 2.21 8.60 4.52
C VAL A 223 1.97 9.04 5.95
N ALA A 224 2.55 10.16 6.36
CA ALA A 224 2.24 10.76 7.66
C ALA A 224 0.93 11.54 7.57
N GLU A 225 0.06 11.37 8.56
CA GLU A 225 -1.13 12.17 8.81
C GLU A 225 -0.88 13.09 9.97
N ASP A 226 -0.88 14.40 9.73
CA ASP A 226 -0.93 15.40 10.78
C ASP A 226 -2.38 15.83 10.96
N ALA A 227 -3.03 15.24 11.97
CA ALA A 227 -4.37 15.56 12.40
C ALA A 227 -4.27 16.63 13.50
N GLU A 228 -4.24 17.91 13.10
CA GLU A 228 -4.15 19.09 13.97
C GLU A 228 -5.51 19.51 14.55
N ASN A 229 -6.54 18.70 14.30
CA ASN A 229 -7.90 18.95 14.75
C ASN A 229 -8.03 18.88 16.28
N THR A 230 -8.87 19.75 16.82
CA THR A 230 -9.24 19.75 18.25
C THR A 230 -10.64 19.19 18.48
N ARG A 231 -11.40 18.99 17.39
CA ARG A 231 -12.75 18.45 17.37
C ARG A 231 -12.90 17.45 16.22
N ILE A 232 -13.76 16.47 16.41
CA ILE A 232 -14.24 15.60 15.32
C ILE A 232 -15.75 15.59 15.38
N LEU A 233 -16.40 16.00 14.30
CA LEU A 233 -17.83 15.84 14.11
C LEU A 233 -18.07 14.52 13.39
N HIS A 234 -18.86 13.64 14.00
CA HIS A 234 -19.28 12.35 13.46
C HIS A 234 -20.73 12.45 12.99
N SER A 235 -21.07 11.83 11.86
CA SER A 235 -22.45 11.73 11.39
C SER A 235 -22.74 10.35 10.81
N LEU A 236 -23.85 9.75 11.25
CA LEU A 236 -24.35 8.47 10.74
C LEU A 236 -25.86 8.41 10.90
N ASN A 237 -26.60 8.04 9.84
CA ASN A 237 -28.06 7.90 9.86
C ASN A 237 -28.81 9.11 10.42
N GLY A 238 -28.32 10.33 10.14
CA GLY A 238 -28.91 11.57 10.64
C GLY A 238 -28.60 11.90 12.10
N HIS A 239 -27.85 11.04 12.81
CA HIS A 239 -27.33 11.29 14.14
C HIS A 239 -25.97 11.96 14.06
N MET A 240 -25.76 13.00 14.88
CA MET A 240 -24.51 13.77 14.90
C MET A 240 -23.93 13.85 16.31
N TYR A 241 -22.61 13.74 16.41
CA TYR A 241 -21.88 13.86 17.67
C TYR A 241 -20.50 14.51 17.44
N THR A 242 -20.16 15.51 18.25
CA THR A 242 -18.90 16.21 18.23
C THR A 242 -18.06 15.78 19.43
N SER A 243 -16.95 15.10 19.18
CA SER A 243 -15.98 14.71 20.19
C SER A 243 -14.83 15.73 20.28
N PRO A 244 -14.24 15.95 21.46
CA PRO A 244 -12.90 16.54 21.52
C PRO A 244 -11.87 15.61 20.87
N ALA A 245 -10.77 16.18 20.39
CA ALA A 245 -9.64 15.44 19.86
C ALA A 245 -8.33 16.09 20.30
N THR A 246 -7.32 15.24 20.50
CA THR A 246 -5.93 15.68 20.70
C THR A 246 -5.25 15.70 19.35
N PRO A 247 -4.53 16.79 19.00
CA PRO A 247 -3.71 16.84 17.81
C PRO A 247 -2.68 15.71 17.78
N MET A 248 -2.67 14.92 16.71
CA MET A 248 -1.86 13.71 16.61
C MET A 248 -1.28 13.54 15.21
N ARG A 249 -0.04 13.08 15.16
CA ARG A 249 0.61 12.52 13.97
C ARG A 249 0.46 11.01 13.98
N SER A 250 -0.07 10.47 12.89
CA SER A 250 -0.17 9.03 12.66
C SER A 250 0.44 8.63 11.31
N PHE A 251 0.55 7.33 11.04
CA PHE A 251 1.24 6.82 9.86
C PHE A 251 0.38 5.82 9.11
N LEU A 252 0.03 6.16 7.88
CA LEU A 252 -0.81 5.37 6.99
C LEU A 252 0.07 4.57 6.02
N LEU A 253 -0.33 3.34 5.74
CA LEU A 253 0.34 2.45 4.80
C LEU A 253 -0.54 2.27 3.56
N PHE A 254 0.02 2.51 2.38
CA PHE A 254 -0.65 2.36 1.10
C PHE A 254 0.06 1.30 0.25
N GLY A 255 -0.66 0.26 -0.15
CA GLY A 255 -0.14 -0.84 -0.96
C GLY A 255 -0.45 -0.63 -2.44
N TYR A 256 0.54 -0.88 -3.28
CA TYR A 256 0.37 -0.87 -4.73
C TYR A 256 -0.23 -2.20 -5.21
N LEU A 257 -1.27 -2.16 -6.05
CA LEU A 257 -1.93 -3.35 -6.61
C LEU A 257 -1.48 -3.68 -8.05
N GLY A 258 -0.76 -2.77 -8.71
CA GLY A 258 -0.54 -2.83 -10.16
C GLY A 258 -1.41 -1.82 -10.92
N ASP A 259 -1.10 -1.59 -12.19
CA ASP A 259 -1.90 -0.75 -13.11
C ASP A 259 -2.21 0.68 -12.59
N GLY A 260 -1.31 1.26 -11.81
CA GLY A 260 -1.48 2.58 -11.22
C GLY A 260 -2.44 2.62 -10.02
N GLN A 261 -2.92 1.47 -9.55
CA GLN A 261 -3.88 1.36 -8.46
C GLN A 261 -3.20 1.21 -7.10
N TRP A 262 -3.68 1.97 -6.13
CA TRP A 262 -3.20 1.96 -4.74
C TRP A 262 -4.38 1.78 -3.79
N VAL A 263 -4.15 1.08 -2.69
CA VAL A 263 -5.14 0.88 -1.63
C VAL A 263 -4.58 1.22 -0.26
N TRP A 264 -5.43 1.73 0.61
CA TRP A 264 -5.09 1.97 2.00
C TRP A 264 -5.12 0.65 2.79
N LEU A 265 -3.97 0.27 3.35
CA LEU A 265 -3.80 -0.94 4.16
C LEU A 265 -4.08 -0.70 5.65
N GLY A 266 -4.18 0.57 6.05
CA GLY A 266 -4.55 1.00 7.40
C GLY A 266 -3.60 2.04 7.99
N THR A 267 -3.94 2.50 9.18
CA THR A 267 -3.10 3.39 10.00
C THR A 267 -2.42 2.56 11.08
N GLN A 268 -1.09 2.68 11.18
CA GLN A 268 -0.33 2.06 12.26
C GLN A 268 -0.93 2.45 13.62
N THR A 269 -1.15 1.45 14.48
CA THR A 269 -1.67 1.74 15.83
C THR A 269 -0.63 2.47 16.68
N GLU A 270 0.66 2.20 16.43
CA GLU A 270 1.81 2.85 17.04
C GLU A 270 2.95 3.01 16.02
N PRO A 271 3.77 4.08 16.09
CA PRO A 271 3.66 5.17 17.05
C PRO A 271 2.56 6.18 16.68
N LYS A 272 1.88 6.72 17.69
CA LYS A 272 1.07 7.95 17.57
C LYS A 272 1.76 9.07 18.33
N LEU A 273 2.09 10.15 17.63
CA LEU A 273 2.89 11.25 18.19
C LEU A 273 1.99 12.47 18.40
N GLU A 274 1.87 12.93 19.64
CA GLU A 274 1.12 14.16 19.92
C GLU A 274 1.77 15.37 19.26
N ILE A 275 0.96 16.20 18.60
CA ILE A 275 1.42 17.45 17.96
C ILE A 275 1.35 18.57 19.00
N ILE A 276 2.49 18.83 19.64
CA ILE A 276 2.63 19.90 20.65
C ILE A 276 2.96 21.24 19.98
N ASN A 277 3.71 21.21 18.87
CA ASN A 277 4.15 22.39 18.12
C ASN A 277 3.77 22.27 16.64
N ALA A 278 2.63 22.86 16.27
CA ALA A 278 2.10 22.78 14.90
C ALA A 278 3.06 23.37 13.84
N GLU A 279 3.81 24.43 14.16
CA GLU A 279 4.72 25.06 13.21
C GLU A 279 5.94 24.18 12.90
N GLU A 280 6.51 23.56 13.93
CA GLU A 280 7.61 22.61 13.78
C GLU A 280 7.17 21.36 13.02
N ASN A 281 5.99 20.82 13.34
CA ASN A 281 5.41 19.69 12.62
C ASN A 281 5.14 20.02 11.14
N ALA A 282 4.63 21.21 10.84
CA ALA A 282 4.39 21.66 9.47
C ALA A 282 5.70 21.85 8.68
N SER A 283 6.74 22.39 9.32
CA SER A 283 8.08 22.55 8.72
C SER A 283 8.73 21.20 8.42
N ASP A 284 8.70 20.26 9.37
CA ASP A 284 9.16 18.88 9.16
C ASP A 284 8.38 18.21 8.02
N ARG A 285 7.05 18.34 8.02
CA ARG A 285 6.18 17.76 6.99
C ARG A 285 6.56 18.24 5.58
N LEU A 286 6.71 19.55 5.39
CA LEU A 286 7.08 20.13 4.10
C LEU A 286 8.50 19.72 3.69
N THR A 287 9.45 19.76 4.63
CA THR A 287 10.85 19.38 4.38
C THR A 287 10.93 17.94 3.90
N VAL A 288 10.25 17.01 4.59
CA VAL A 288 10.29 15.60 4.23
C VAL A 288 9.54 15.33 2.94
N ALA A 289 8.36 15.90 2.71
CA ALA A 289 7.65 15.74 1.43
C ALA A 289 8.51 16.17 0.23
N THR A 290 9.24 17.29 0.38
CA THR A 290 10.13 17.82 -0.67
C THR A 290 11.28 16.86 -0.99
N LEU A 291 11.82 16.13 0.02
CA LEU A 291 12.86 15.13 -0.21
C LEU A 291 12.40 13.93 -1.03
N TYR A 292 11.08 13.71 -1.11
CA TYR A 292 10.47 12.64 -1.91
C TYR A 292 9.83 13.14 -3.21
N ASP A 293 10.22 14.34 -3.69
CA ASP A 293 9.63 15.01 -4.86
C ASP A 293 8.09 15.09 -4.78
N SER A 294 7.58 15.27 -3.56
CA SER A 294 6.16 15.29 -3.23
C SER A 294 5.77 16.62 -2.56
N GLN A 295 4.48 16.78 -2.28
CA GLN A 295 3.91 17.96 -1.62
C GLN A 295 2.99 17.52 -0.47
N PRO A 296 2.74 18.40 0.51
CA PRO A 296 1.68 18.16 1.48
C PRO A 296 0.30 18.13 0.80
N TRP A 297 -0.53 17.18 1.20
CA TRP A 297 -1.89 17.01 0.71
C TRP A 297 -2.88 17.41 1.82
N ASP A 298 -3.47 18.60 1.68
CA ASP A 298 -4.45 19.16 2.62
C ASP A 298 -5.80 19.42 1.92
N ALA A 299 -6.78 19.94 2.67
CA ALA A 299 -8.11 20.24 2.13
C ALA A 299 -8.08 21.24 0.97
N ARG A 300 -7.07 22.12 0.90
CA ARG A 300 -6.89 23.06 -0.22
C ARG A 300 -6.41 22.32 -1.46
N TRP A 301 -5.43 21.43 -1.33
CA TRP A 301 -5.00 20.56 -2.42
C TRP A 301 -6.16 19.69 -2.93
N LEU A 302 -6.95 19.12 -2.04
CA LEU A 302 -8.12 18.32 -2.39
C LEU A 302 -9.15 19.12 -3.21
N SER A 303 -9.44 20.35 -2.78
CA SER A 303 -10.31 21.28 -3.50
C SER A 303 -9.77 21.66 -4.89
N ILE A 304 -8.48 22.02 -4.99
CA ILE A 304 -7.89 22.47 -6.26
C ILE A 304 -7.74 21.33 -7.25
N THR A 305 -7.25 20.17 -6.80
CA THR A 305 -6.87 19.05 -7.67
C THR A 305 -8.06 18.15 -8.01
N HIS A 306 -8.96 17.91 -7.05
CA HIS A 306 -10.07 16.98 -7.20
C HIS A 306 -11.45 17.65 -7.17
N HIS A 307 -11.52 18.98 -7.00
CA HIS A 307 -12.78 19.72 -6.90
C HIS A 307 -13.67 19.24 -5.75
N LEU A 308 -13.05 18.76 -4.68
CA LEU A 308 -13.71 18.28 -3.47
C LEU A 308 -13.43 19.25 -2.32
N ASP A 309 -14.30 20.26 -2.18
CA ASP A 309 -14.31 21.13 -1.02
C ASP A 309 -14.84 20.39 0.22
N MET A 310 -14.41 20.82 1.41
CA MET A 310 -15.01 20.34 2.67
C MET A 310 -16.52 20.57 2.65
N LEU A 311 -17.30 19.54 3.00
CA LEU A 311 -18.74 19.68 3.08
C LEU A 311 -19.15 20.65 4.19
N PRO A 312 -20.22 21.43 3.99
CA PRO A 312 -20.64 22.44 4.95
C PRO A 312 -20.97 21.80 6.30
N LEU A 313 -20.56 22.49 7.36
CA LEU A 313 -20.89 22.08 8.72
C LEU A 313 -22.34 22.43 9.04
N PRO A 314 -23.07 21.55 9.75
CA PRO A 314 -24.38 21.87 10.29
C PRO A 314 -24.31 23.08 11.25
N GLU A 315 -25.41 23.83 11.34
CA GLU A 315 -25.54 24.89 12.34
C GLU A 315 -25.37 24.33 13.75
N ALA A 316 -24.65 25.08 14.60
CA ALA A 316 -24.38 24.70 15.98
C ALA A 316 -23.71 23.33 16.16
N TRP A 317 -22.93 22.84 15.18
CA TRP A 317 -22.24 21.54 15.24
C TRP A 317 -21.45 21.29 16.54
N GLN A 318 -20.90 22.35 17.14
CA GLN A 318 -20.15 22.29 18.39
C GLN A 318 -20.98 21.83 19.60
N SER A 319 -22.31 21.95 19.51
CA SER A 319 -23.25 21.61 20.58
C SER A 319 -23.75 20.16 20.56
N PHE A 320 -23.42 19.38 19.52
CA PHE A 320 -23.83 17.98 19.41
C PHE A 320 -23.02 17.07 20.33
N THR A 321 -23.23 17.14 21.64
CA THR A 321 -22.43 16.41 22.65
C THR A 321 -23.23 15.37 23.43
N ASP A 322 -24.40 14.98 22.95
CA ASP A 322 -25.25 13.98 23.60
C ASP A 322 -24.60 12.58 23.57
N GLU A 323 -24.28 12.06 24.76
CA GLU A 323 -23.67 10.74 24.92
C GLU A 323 -24.59 9.60 24.46
N ASN A 324 -25.92 9.74 24.50
CA ASN A 324 -26.83 8.72 23.97
C ASN A 324 -26.67 8.61 22.45
N VAL A 325 -26.50 9.75 21.77
CA VAL A 325 -26.27 9.80 20.32
C VAL A 325 -24.93 9.17 19.97
N LYS A 326 -23.88 9.45 20.75
CA LYS A 326 -22.57 8.78 20.61
C LYS A 326 -22.70 7.26 20.73
N GLN A 327 -23.36 6.76 21.78
CA GLN A 327 -23.52 5.32 21.97
C GLN A 327 -24.32 4.68 20.84
N TYR A 328 -25.34 5.37 20.33
CA TYR A 328 -26.07 4.93 19.14
C TYR A 328 -25.13 4.77 17.94
N ILE A 329 -24.35 5.80 17.60
CA ILE A 329 -23.39 5.74 16.48
C ILE A 329 -22.41 4.58 16.68
N LEU A 330 -21.83 4.42 17.87
CA LEU A 330 -20.89 3.33 18.17
C LEU A 330 -21.53 1.93 18.04
N SER A 331 -22.79 1.77 18.46
CA SER A 331 -23.51 0.50 18.32
C SER A 331 -23.74 0.13 16.85
N MET A 332 -24.04 1.11 16.00
CA MET A 332 -24.20 0.91 14.55
C MET A 332 -22.87 0.53 13.90
N LEU A 333 -21.78 1.23 14.24
CA LEU A 333 -20.45 0.98 13.70
C LEU A 333 -19.88 -0.38 14.11
N SER A 334 -20.23 -0.87 15.31
CA SER A 334 -19.81 -2.19 15.79
C SER A 334 -20.66 -3.35 15.24
N GLY A 335 -21.71 -3.06 14.47
CA GLY A 335 -22.68 -4.07 14.02
C GLY A 335 -23.52 -4.65 15.17
N ALA A 336 -23.51 -4.02 16.35
CA ALA A 336 -24.21 -4.43 17.55
C ALA A 336 -25.54 -3.69 17.76
N ALA A 337 -26.08 -3.08 16.69
CA ALA A 337 -27.32 -2.33 16.76
C ALA A 337 -28.49 -3.20 17.29
N PRO A 338 -29.36 -2.65 18.16
CA PRO A 338 -30.56 -3.33 18.64
C PRO A 338 -31.61 -3.58 17.53
#